data_AF-A0A1N6JMZ1-F1
#
_entry.id   AF-A0A1N6JMZ1-F1
#
_cell.length_a   1.000
_cell.length_b   1.000
_cell.length_c   1.000
_cell.angle_alpha   90.00
_cell.angle_beta   90.00
_cell.angle_gamma   90.00
#
_symmetry.space_group_name_H-M   'P 1'
#
loop_
_entity.id
_entity.type
_entity.pdbx_description
1 polymer ?
#
loop_
_entity_poly.entity_id
_entity_poly.type
_entity_poly.pdbx_seq_one_letter_code
_entity_poly.pdbx_strand_id
1 'polypeptide(L)'
;MKSGYRARGHFSRHNRLMGRAPLNSPESVRHAVQQLLDAAGTGVPVTPLLFRRLVSSRRVREQLGGGDPAWIGRQIRAIEAEVISQSTARFTATGLPEPVADSMRALWLMALEAARGELTDAQAAAAEAVARAAAERDNSAALTAMLRTELDDWQRHARDRDMRIGQQEAELAESRRQLAEEKNRARLAETRLLEVTRAHDEARRQYDEAQAAVQREYAGLARQLMNATDEQRRALAAAQAALQPELKSLRQRLAQMTAKYEQLDRARGDPAATPAPGGGRPAGTRDHPAG
;
A
#
# COMPACT_ATOMS: atom_id res chain seq x y z
N MET A 1 -33.47 21.20 -44.47
CA MET A 1 -32.15 21.88 -44.50
C MET A 1 -31.09 20.78 -44.63
N LYS A 2 -30.20 20.66 -45.60
CA LYS A 2 -29.69 21.50 -46.70
C LYS A 2 -29.45 20.58 -47.93
N SER A 3 -29.85 21.07 -49.10
CA SER A 3 -29.07 21.17 -50.36
C SER A 3 -28.04 20.05 -50.63
N GLY A 4 -28.17 19.18 -51.65
CA GLY A 4 -28.41 19.50 -53.05
C GLY A 4 -27.07 19.71 -53.77
N TYR A 5 -26.67 18.77 -54.65
CA TYR A 5 -25.91 18.99 -55.90
C TYR A 5 -25.68 17.65 -56.61
N ARG A 6 -26.57 17.32 -57.57
CA ARG A 6 -26.29 16.39 -58.66
C ARG A 6 -25.59 17.19 -59.77
N ALA A 7 -24.29 17.00 -59.95
CA ALA A 7 -23.58 17.53 -61.11
C ALA A 7 -23.46 16.43 -62.17
N ARG A 8 -24.26 16.56 -63.23
CA ARG A 8 -24.09 15.87 -64.52
C ARG A 8 -22.75 16.27 -65.12
N GLY A 9 -21.83 15.32 -65.27
CA GLY A 9 -20.63 15.48 -66.10
C GLY A 9 -20.92 15.26 -67.58
N HIS A 10 -21.77 16.11 -68.18
CA HIS A 10 -21.87 16.26 -69.63
C HIS A 10 -20.67 17.07 -70.16
N PHE A 11 -19.46 16.52 -70.05
CA PHE A 11 -18.25 17.11 -70.62
C PHE A 11 -17.32 16.05 -71.20
N SER A 12 -17.76 15.39 -72.28
CA SER A 12 -16.85 14.65 -73.17
C SER A 12 -17.43 14.38 -74.56
N ARG A 13 -18.17 15.36 -75.12
CA ARG A 13 -18.56 15.33 -76.54
C ARG A 13 -18.20 16.58 -77.35
N HIS A 14 -17.70 17.64 -76.74
CA HIS A 14 -17.33 18.88 -77.45
C HIS A 14 -15.83 19.04 -77.79
N ASN A 15 -14.93 18.21 -77.23
CA ASN A 15 -13.49 18.25 -77.57
C ASN A 15 -13.11 17.39 -78.79
N ARG A 16 -14.08 16.87 -79.55
CA ARG A 16 -13.84 15.97 -80.69
C ARG A 16 -13.68 16.69 -82.03
N LEU A 17 -13.95 18.00 -82.10
CA LEU A 17 -14.00 18.76 -83.36
C LEU A 17 -12.96 19.89 -83.47
N MET A 18 -11.95 19.92 -82.59
CA MET A 18 -10.75 20.76 -82.75
C MET A 18 -9.48 19.89 -82.70
N GLY A 19 -9.52 18.74 -83.39
CA GLY A 19 -8.33 17.93 -83.59
C GLY A 19 -7.42 18.62 -84.59
N ARG A 20 -6.29 19.17 -84.14
CA ARG A 20 -5.14 19.38 -85.03
C ARG A 20 -4.94 18.08 -85.79
N ALA A 21 -4.92 18.15 -87.12
CA ALA A 21 -4.58 16.99 -87.94
C ALA A 21 -3.26 16.40 -87.38
N PRO A 22 -3.19 15.09 -87.13
CA PRO A 22 -1.94 14.50 -86.71
C PRO A 22 -0.92 14.81 -87.80
N LEU A 23 0.23 15.38 -87.42
CA LEU A 23 1.32 15.74 -88.35
C LEU A 23 1.74 14.55 -89.23
N ASN A 24 1.45 13.33 -88.78
CA ASN A 24 1.79 12.07 -89.41
C ASN A 24 0.54 11.21 -89.60
N SER A 25 0.45 10.51 -90.73
CA SER A 25 -0.63 9.54 -90.97
C SER A 25 -0.34 8.19 -90.27
N PRO A 26 -1.36 7.36 -89.99
CA PRO A 26 -1.15 6.00 -89.46
C PRO A 26 -0.24 5.14 -90.36
N GLU A 27 -0.31 5.32 -91.68
CA GLU A 27 0.56 4.64 -92.65
C GLU A 27 2.01 5.10 -92.52
N SER A 28 2.25 6.39 -92.22
CA SER A 28 3.59 6.91 -91.97
C SER A 28 4.20 6.28 -90.72
N VAL A 29 3.41 6.08 -89.65
CA VAL A 29 3.84 5.37 -88.44
C VAL A 29 4.15 3.91 -88.76
N ARG A 30 3.30 3.23 -89.54
CA ARG A 30 3.53 1.84 -89.97
C ARG A 30 4.81 1.69 -90.77
N HIS A 31 5.06 2.59 -91.73
CA HIS A 31 6.28 2.59 -92.53
C HIS A 31 7.53 2.85 -91.67
N ALA A 32 7.48 3.79 -90.73
CA ALA A 32 8.59 4.05 -89.81
C ALA A 32 8.87 2.87 -88.87
N VAL A 33 7.82 2.18 -88.39
CA VAL A 33 7.97 0.95 -87.61
C VAL A 33 8.60 -0.16 -88.45
N GLN A 34 8.16 -0.35 -89.69
CA GLN A 34 8.72 -1.36 -90.60
C GLN A 34 10.20 -1.09 -90.91
N GLN A 35 10.57 0.17 -91.20
CA GLN A 35 11.97 0.56 -91.39
C GLN A 35 12.84 0.29 -90.17
N LEU A 36 12.33 0.53 -88.95
CA LEU A 36 13.08 0.25 -87.72
C LEU A 36 13.25 -1.26 -87.48
N LEU A 37 12.31 -2.08 -87.92
CA LEU A 37 12.41 -3.54 -87.86
C LEU A 37 13.36 -4.09 -88.94
N ASP A 38 13.26 -3.58 -90.17
CA ASP A 38 14.13 -3.97 -91.29
C ASP A 38 15.59 -3.55 -91.05
N ALA A 39 15.81 -2.33 -90.53
CA ALA A 39 17.14 -1.84 -90.17
C ALA A 39 17.78 -2.63 -89.02
N ALA A 40 16.97 -3.26 -88.17
CA ALA A 40 17.45 -4.14 -87.11
C ALA A 40 17.80 -5.56 -87.60
N GLY A 41 17.55 -5.87 -88.88
CA GLY A 41 17.89 -7.15 -89.51
C GLY A 41 17.23 -8.35 -88.82
N THR A 42 16.06 -8.17 -88.19
CA THR A 42 15.44 -9.25 -87.43
C THR A 42 14.85 -10.30 -88.36
N GLY A 43 15.41 -11.51 -88.33
CA GLY A 43 14.75 -12.69 -88.90
C GLY A 43 13.38 -12.91 -88.25
N VAL A 44 12.40 -13.33 -89.05
CA VAL A 44 11.07 -13.76 -88.58
C VAL A 44 11.24 -15.00 -87.68
N PRO A 45 10.51 -15.15 -86.55
CA PRO A 45 9.38 -14.36 -86.06
C PRO A 45 9.73 -13.26 -85.05
N VAL A 46 8.95 -12.16 -85.06
CA VAL A 46 9.14 -11.03 -84.15
C VAL A 46 8.33 -11.25 -82.87
N THR A 47 9.00 -11.47 -81.74
CA THR A 47 8.33 -11.62 -80.43
C THR A 47 7.94 -10.26 -79.83
N PRO A 48 6.91 -10.19 -78.95
CA PRO A 48 6.51 -8.93 -78.32
C PRO A 48 7.65 -8.22 -77.59
N LEU A 49 8.53 -8.98 -76.93
CA LEU A 49 9.70 -8.43 -76.23
C LEU A 49 10.72 -7.81 -77.21
N LEU A 50 10.95 -8.47 -78.36
CA LEU A 50 11.84 -7.94 -79.40
C LEU A 50 11.25 -6.69 -80.05
N PHE A 51 9.95 -6.68 -80.36
CA PHE A 51 9.26 -5.52 -80.92
C PHE A 51 9.39 -4.30 -80.01
N ARG A 52 9.09 -4.44 -78.71
CA ARG A 52 9.19 -3.34 -77.73
C ARG A 52 10.61 -2.85 -77.49
N ARG A 53 11.61 -3.72 -77.65
CA ARG A 53 13.03 -3.35 -77.53
C ARG A 53 13.50 -2.49 -78.72
N LEU A 54 12.99 -2.78 -79.91
CA LEU A 54 13.41 -2.12 -81.15
C LEU A 54 12.58 -0.86 -81.44
N VAL A 55 11.26 -0.96 -81.24
CA VAL A 55 10.27 0.06 -81.55
C VAL A 55 9.83 0.74 -80.25
N SER A 56 10.21 2.02 -80.10
CA SER A 56 9.74 2.87 -79.02
C SER A 56 9.10 4.13 -79.56
N SER A 57 8.13 4.69 -78.82
CA SER A 57 7.45 5.94 -79.21
C SER A 57 8.41 7.08 -79.47
N ARG A 58 9.56 7.11 -78.78
CA ARG A 58 10.63 8.08 -78.99
C ARG A 58 11.34 7.88 -80.34
N ARG A 59 11.77 6.66 -80.66
CA ARG A 59 12.46 6.34 -81.93
C ARG A 59 11.57 6.56 -83.14
N VAL A 60 10.31 6.13 -83.04
CA VAL A 60 9.33 6.36 -84.12
C VAL A 60 9.07 7.85 -84.31
N ARG A 61 9.00 8.64 -83.23
CA ARG A 61 8.84 10.10 -83.31
C ARG A 61 10.07 10.79 -83.90
N GLU A 62 11.27 10.35 -83.55
CA GLU A 62 12.53 10.86 -84.13
C GLU A 62 12.58 10.56 -85.64
N GLN A 63 12.17 9.36 -86.06
CA GLN A 63 12.10 8.97 -87.49
C GLN A 63 11.04 9.77 -88.27
N LEU A 64 9.94 10.14 -87.63
CA LEU A 64 8.85 10.92 -88.23
C LEU A 64 9.05 12.45 -88.11
N GLY A 65 10.15 12.90 -87.51
CA GLY A 65 10.44 14.33 -87.33
C GLY A 65 9.52 15.06 -86.34
N GLY A 66 8.74 14.36 -85.52
CA GLY A 66 7.84 14.96 -84.51
C GLY A 66 6.49 14.26 -84.34
N GLY A 67 5.59 14.87 -83.55
CA GLY A 67 4.22 14.38 -83.31
C GLY A 67 3.89 14.10 -81.83
N ASP A 68 2.59 13.91 -81.55
CA ASP A 68 2.09 13.60 -80.19
C ASP A 68 2.53 12.18 -79.74
N PRO A 69 3.34 12.04 -78.68
CA PRO A 69 3.82 10.75 -78.19
C PRO A 69 2.69 9.80 -77.76
N ALA A 70 1.58 10.32 -77.23
CA ALA A 70 0.46 9.51 -76.78
C ALA A 70 -0.36 8.94 -77.94
N TRP A 71 -0.47 9.70 -79.04
CA TRP A 71 -1.08 9.21 -80.28
C TRP A 71 -0.19 8.19 -81.00
N ILE A 72 1.11 8.49 -81.13
CA ILE A 72 2.09 7.56 -81.73
C ILE A 72 2.15 6.25 -80.94
N GLY A 73 2.17 6.31 -79.60
CA GLY A 73 2.17 5.12 -78.75
C GLY A 73 0.94 4.23 -78.92
N ARG A 74 -0.23 4.82 -79.21
CA ARG A 74 -1.45 4.05 -79.53
C ARG A 74 -1.36 3.38 -80.89
N GLN A 75 -0.83 4.06 -81.90
CA GLN A 75 -0.63 3.48 -83.23
C GLN A 75 0.41 2.36 -83.21
N ILE A 76 1.52 2.52 -82.48
CA ILE A 76 2.53 1.47 -82.30
C ILE A 76 1.93 0.21 -81.69
N ARG A 77 1.05 0.33 -80.68
CA ARG A 77 0.38 -0.84 -80.06
C ARG A 77 -0.57 -1.56 -81.02
N ALA A 78 -1.27 -0.82 -81.89
CA ALA A 78 -2.11 -1.42 -82.92
C ALA A 78 -1.27 -2.18 -83.95
N ILE A 79 -0.17 -1.56 -84.40
CA ILE A 79 0.78 -2.16 -85.35
C ILE A 79 1.53 -3.35 -84.72
N GLU A 80 1.84 -3.33 -83.42
CA GLU A 80 2.47 -4.43 -82.68
C GLU A 80 1.66 -5.73 -82.84
N ALA A 81 0.35 -5.67 -82.64
CA ALA A 81 -0.53 -6.84 -82.80
C ALA A 81 -0.58 -7.33 -84.27
N GLU A 82 -0.66 -6.40 -85.23
CA GLU A 82 -0.65 -6.72 -86.67
C GLU A 82 0.66 -7.38 -87.10
N VAL A 83 1.81 -6.80 -86.74
CA VAL A 83 3.15 -7.32 -87.09
C VAL A 83 3.40 -8.67 -86.44
N ILE A 84 3.05 -8.84 -85.17
CA ILE A 84 3.22 -10.13 -84.49
C ILE A 84 2.37 -11.21 -85.15
N SER A 85 1.08 -10.95 -85.39
CA SER A 85 0.19 -11.92 -86.04
C SER A 85 0.64 -12.28 -87.46
N GLN A 86 1.09 -11.31 -88.26
CA GLN A 86 1.63 -11.56 -89.60
C GLN A 86 2.97 -12.31 -89.56
N SER A 87 3.84 -12.02 -88.59
CA SER A 87 5.13 -12.71 -88.43
C SER A 87 4.96 -14.16 -88.00
N THR A 88 3.99 -14.44 -87.12
CA THR A 88 3.67 -15.80 -86.67
C THR A 88 2.97 -16.60 -87.77
N ALA A 89 2.08 -15.98 -88.55
CA ALA A 89 1.41 -16.63 -89.68
C ALA A 89 2.38 -17.00 -90.83
N ARG A 90 3.46 -16.22 -91.01
CA ARG A 90 4.54 -16.52 -91.97
C ARG A 90 5.53 -17.57 -91.46
N PHE A 91 5.56 -17.83 -90.15
CA PHE A 91 6.34 -18.91 -89.56
C PHE A 91 5.57 -20.23 -89.70
N THR A 92 5.52 -20.77 -90.91
CA THR A 92 5.34 -22.21 -91.08
C THR A 92 6.68 -22.87 -90.77
N ALA A 93 6.69 -24.01 -90.09
CA ALA A 93 7.90 -24.79 -89.88
C ALA A 93 8.38 -25.32 -91.25
N THR A 94 9.05 -24.47 -92.03
CA THR A 94 9.42 -24.77 -93.42
C THR A 94 10.47 -25.88 -93.42
N GLY A 95 10.07 -27.08 -93.83
CA GLY A 95 10.97 -28.22 -94.07
C GLY A 95 10.57 -29.54 -93.40
N LEU A 96 9.52 -29.58 -92.58
CA LEU A 96 9.04 -30.81 -91.95
C LEU A 96 7.84 -31.40 -92.71
N PRO A 97 7.79 -32.73 -92.95
CA PRO A 97 6.59 -33.39 -93.44
C PRO A 97 5.41 -33.14 -92.49
N GLU A 98 4.23 -32.83 -93.03
CA GLU A 98 3.02 -32.52 -92.25
C GLU A 98 2.73 -33.46 -91.06
N PRO A 99 2.85 -34.81 -91.17
CA PRO A 99 2.62 -35.69 -90.02
C PRO A 99 3.62 -35.48 -88.86
N VAL A 100 4.86 -35.05 -89.16
CA VAL A 100 5.86 -34.72 -88.13
C VAL A 100 5.53 -33.38 -87.48
N ALA A 101 5.06 -32.40 -88.26
CA ALA A 101 4.61 -31.12 -87.71
C ALA A 101 3.40 -31.30 -86.77
N ASP A 102 2.45 -32.18 -87.13
CA ASP A 102 1.30 -32.51 -86.28
C ASP A 102 1.70 -33.16 -84.95
N SER A 103 2.59 -34.15 -84.99
CA SER A 103 3.07 -34.80 -83.76
C SER A 103 3.85 -33.84 -82.86
N MET A 104 4.66 -32.95 -83.42
CA MET A 104 5.34 -31.90 -82.64
C MET A 104 4.36 -30.90 -82.04
N ARG A 105 3.33 -30.47 -82.79
CA ARG A 105 2.26 -29.61 -82.26
C ARG A 105 1.52 -30.29 -81.11
N ALA A 106 1.17 -31.57 -81.24
CA ALA A 106 0.51 -32.33 -80.19
C ALA A 106 1.38 -32.47 -78.94
N LEU A 107 2.66 -32.82 -79.08
CA LEU A 107 3.62 -32.89 -77.96
C LEU A 107 3.79 -31.54 -77.27
N TRP A 108 3.89 -30.45 -78.04
CA TRP A 108 4.00 -29.11 -77.49
C TRP A 108 2.74 -28.70 -76.71
N LEU A 109 1.54 -29.01 -77.23
CA LEU A 109 0.28 -28.74 -76.53
C LEU A 109 0.17 -29.56 -75.23
N MET A 110 0.57 -30.84 -75.24
CA MET A 110 0.60 -31.65 -74.03
C MET A 110 1.58 -31.10 -72.99
N ALA A 111 2.78 -30.69 -73.41
CA ALA A 111 3.77 -30.09 -72.53
C ALA A 111 3.29 -28.74 -71.97
N LEU A 112 2.60 -27.94 -72.78
CA LEU A 112 2.02 -26.66 -72.36
C LEU A 112 0.90 -26.87 -71.34
N GLU A 113 0.04 -27.85 -71.55
CA GLU A 113 -1.04 -28.19 -70.60
C GLU A 113 -0.46 -28.71 -69.28
N ALA A 114 0.55 -29.58 -69.33
CA ALA A 114 1.26 -30.05 -68.14
C ALA A 114 1.91 -28.89 -67.37
N ALA A 115 2.64 -28.00 -68.06
CA ALA A 115 3.26 -26.83 -67.44
C ALA A 115 2.22 -25.85 -66.86
N ARG A 116 1.04 -25.74 -67.49
CA ARG A 116 -0.07 -24.94 -66.96
C ARG A 116 -0.64 -25.56 -65.69
N GLY A 117 -0.80 -26.88 -65.65
CA GLY A 117 -1.21 -27.64 -64.47
C GLY A 117 -0.23 -27.46 -63.30
N GLU A 118 1.06 -27.64 -63.56
CA GLU A 118 2.11 -27.40 -62.56
C GLU A 118 2.10 -25.97 -62.01
N LEU A 119 1.88 -24.98 -62.88
CA LEU A 119 1.75 -23.59 -62.46
C LEU A 119 0.52 -23.36 -61.57
N THR A 120 -0.63 -23.95 -61.91
CA THR A 120 -1.84 -23.83 -61.09
C THR A 120 -1.67 -24.51 -59.74
N ASP A 121 -1.02 -25.67 -59.70
CA ASP A 121 -0.74 -26.40 -58.46
C ASP A 121 0.25 -25.62 -57.58
N ALA A 122 1.29 -25.04 -58.18
CA ALA A 122 2.24 -24.17 -57.49
C ALA A 122 1.57 -22.91 -56.94
N GLN A 123 0.64 -22.30 -57.70
CA GLN A 123 -0.15 -21.16 -57.25
C GLN A 123 -1.07 -21.53 -56.07
N ALA A 124 -1.73 -22.69 -56.13
CA ALA A 124 -2.57 -23.18 -55.04
C ALA A 124 -1.74 -23.46 -53.78
N ALA A 125 -0.62 -24.17 -53.90
CA ALA A 125 0.28 -24.47 -52.80
C ALA A 125 0.87 -23.19 -52.16
N ALA A 126 1.22 -22.19 -52.98
CA ALA A 126 1.68 -20.89 -52.49
C ALA A 126 0.57 -20.14 -51.74
N ALA A 127 -0.66 -20.12 -52.26
CA ALA A 127 -1.80 -19.50 -51.60
C ALA A 127 -2.11 -20.17 -50.25
N GLU A 128 -2.07 -21.50 -50.19
CA GLU A 128 -2.24 -22.25 -48.94
C GLU A 128 -1.12 -22.00 -47.93
N ALA A 129 0.14 -21.90 -48.39
CA ALA A 129 1.27 -21.58 -47.52
C ALA A 129 1.14 -20.17 -46.91
N VAL A 130 0.72 -19.18 -47.72
CA VAL A 130 0.46 -17.81 -47.25
C VAL A 130 -0.70 -17.78 -46.25
N ALA A 131 -1.79 -18.51 -46.52
CA ALA A 131 -2.93 -18.59 -45.60
C ALA A 131 -2.55 -19.23 -44.26
N ARG A 132 -1.74 -20.31 -44.28
CA ARG A 132 -1.21 -20.94 -43.06
C ARG A 132 -0.32 -20.00 -42.27
N ALA A 133 0.63 -19.33 -42.92
CA ALA A 133 1.50 -18.37 -42.28
C ALA A 133 0.73 -17.18 -41.68
N ALA A 134 -0.33 -16.71 -42.34
CA ALA A 134 -1.22 -15.69 -41.80
C ALA A 134 -1.94 -16.18 -40.54
N ALA A 135 -2.50 -17.39 -40.56
CA ALA A 135 -3.17 -17.98 -39.40
C ALA A 135 -2.21 -18.18 -38.21
N GLU A 136 -0.98 -18.65 -38.44
CA GLU A 136 0.05 -18.77 -37.41
C GLU A 136 0.46 -17.41 -36.82
N ARG A 137 0.57 -16.38 -37.68
CA ARG A 137 0.83 -15.02 -37.24
C ARG A 137 -0.31 -14.47 -36.37
N ASP A 138 -1.56 -14.71 -36.75
CA ASP A 138 -2.72 -14.26 -35.98
C ASP A 138 -2.82 -15.00 -34.63
N ASN A 139 -2.56 -16.31 -34.62
CA ASN A 139 -2.50 -17.11 -33.40
C ASN A 139 -1.39 -16.63 -32.44
N SER A 140 -0.18 -16.40 -32.96
CA SER A 140 0.92 -15.88 -32.14
C SER A 140 0.67 -14.46 -31.63
N ALA A 141 0.02 -13.62 -32.43
CA ALA A 141 -0.41 -12.28 -32.00
C ALA A 141 -1.46 -12.36 -30.88
N ALA A 142 -2.43 -13.26 -30.98
CA ALA A 142 -3.44 -13.50 -29.95
C ALA A 142 -2.82 -14.00 -28.63
N LEU A 143 -1.90 -14.98 -28.70
CA LEU A 143 -1.16 -15.47 -27.53
C LEU A 143 -0.33 -14.35 -26.88
N THR A 144 0.35 -13.54 -27.70
CA THR A 144 1.14 -12.41 -27.19
C THR A 144 0.25 -11.37 -26.50
N ALA A 145 -0.94 -11.11 -27.02
CA ALA A 145 -1.91 -10.20 -26.40
C ALA A 145 -2.40 -10.75 -25.05
N MET A 146 -2.73 -12.05 -24.99
CA MET A 146 -3.13 -12.73 -23.74
C MET A 146 -2.03 -12.68 -22.67
N LEU A 147 -0.79 -13.00 -23.03
CA LEU A 147 0.35 -12.96 -22.10
C LEU A 147 0.63 -11.55 -21.59
N ARG A 148 0.42 -10.51 -22.42
CA ARG A 148 0.52 -9.12 -21.98
C ARG A 148 -0.55 -8.76 -20.96
N THR A 149 -1.80 -9.20 -21.19
CA THR A 149 -2.87 -8.97 -20.21
C THR A 149 -2.60 -9.68 -18.89
N GLU A 150 -2.13 -10.93 -18.92
CA GLU A 150 -1.75 -11.65 -17.71
C GLU A 150 -0.60 -10.97 -16.97
N LEU A 151 0.42 -10.51 -17.69
CA LEU A 151 1.54 -9.77 -17.12
C LEU A 151 1.08 -8.46 -16.45
N ASP A 152 0.18 -7.71 -17.09
CA ASP A 152 -0.40 -6.50 -16.52
C ASP A 152 -1.20 -6.82 -15.25
N ASP A 153 -1.97 -7.91 -15.24
CA ASP A 153 -2.72 -8.35 -14.07
C ASP A 153 -1.78 -8.76 -12.93
N TRP A 154 -0.72 -9.52 -13.21
CA TRP A 154 0.29 -9.86 -12.20
C TRP A 154 0.99 -8.64 -11.63
N GLN A 155 1.29 -7.64 -12.47
CA GLN A 155 1.86 -6.37 -12.01
C GLN A 155 0.89 -5.60 -11.11
N ARG A 156 -0.42 -5.59 -11.41
CA ARG A 156 -1.44 -5.00 -10.52
C ARG A 156 -1.48 -5.73 -9.19
N HIS A 157 -1.54 -7.06 -9.21
CA HIS A 157 -1.53 -7.87 -7.98
C HIS A 157 -0.27 -7.65 -7.14
N ALA A 158 0.90 -7.48 -7.77
CA ALA A 158 2.13 -7.16 -7.06
C ALA A 158 2.04 -5.79 -6.38
N ARG A 159 1.62 -4.75 -7.10
CA ARG A 159 1.42 -3.40 -6.52
C ARG A 159 0.42 -3.40 -5.37
N ASP A 160 -0.68 -4.14 -5.49
CA ASP A 160 -1.68 -4.28 -4.43
C ASP A 160 -1.11 -4.96 -3.18
N ARG A 161 -0.27 -5.99 -3.35
CA ARG A 161 0.45 -6.62 -2.23
C ARG A 161 1.44 -5.65 -1.60
N ASP A 162 2.21 -4.91 -2.38
CA ASP A 162 3.18 -3.94 -1.87
C ASP A 162 2.49 -2.84 -1.05
N MET A 163 1.34 -2.34 -1.52
CA MET A 163 0.52 -1.39 -0.76
C MET A 163 0.03 -1.99 0.56
N ARG A 164 -0.43 -3.25 0.56
CA ARG A 164 -0.86 -3.95 1.78
C ARG A 164 0.29 -4.16 2.77
N ILE A 165 1.47 -4.53 2.29
CA ILE A 165 2.67 -4.67 3.13
C ILE A 165 3.02 -3.32 3.76
N GLY A 166 3.04 -2.24 2.95
CA GLY A 166 3.30 -0.89 3.46
C GLY A 166 2.28 -0.44 4.53
N GLN A 167 1.00 -0.77 4.35
CA GLN A 167 -0.04 -0.50 5.36
C GLN A 167 0.22 -1.27 6.66
N GLN A 168 0.50 -2.57 6.59
CA GLN A 168 0.79 -3.40 7.76
C GLN A 168 2.06 -2.96 8.49
N GLU A 169 3.10 -2.54 7.77
CA GLU A 169 4.32 -1.98 8.35
C GLU A 169 4.04 -0.67 9.09
N ALA A 170 3.19 0.19 8.54
CA ALA A 170 2.78 1.44 9.20
C ALA A 170 1.97 1.17 10.47
N GLU A 171 0.99 0.27 10.44
CA GLU A 171 0.19 -0.14 11.59
C GLU A 171 1.06 -0.76 12.71
N LEU A 172 2.03 -1.59 12.32
CA LEU A 172 2.98 -2.21 13.25
C LEU A 172 3.93 -1.16 13.85
N ALA A 173 4.37 -0.18 13.07
CA ALA A 173 5.18 0.93 13.58
C ALA A 173 4.39 1.79 14.58
N GLU A 174 3.12 2.08 14.30
CA GLU A 174 2.23 2.80 15.22
C GLU A 174 2.00 2.02 16.52
N SER A 175 1.67 0.73 16.41
CA SER A 175 1.48 -0.15 17.57
C SER A 175 2.73 -0.24 18.45
N ARG A 176 3.92 -0.28 17.83
CA ARG A 176 5.21 -0.25 18.56
C ARG A 176 5.43 1.07 19.30
N ARG A 177 5.04 2.21 18.71
CA ARG A 177 5.11 3.53 19.36
C ARG A 177 4.17 3.58 20.56
N GLN A 178 2.91 3.17 20.40
CA GLN A 178 1.94 3.11 21.49
C GLN A 178 2.43 2.22 22.63
N LEU A 179 2.98 1.03 22.32
CA LEU A 179 3.54 0.14 23.33
C LEU A 179 4.73 0.76 24.07
N ALA A 180 5.60 1.50 23.37
CA ALA A 180 6.72 2.20 24.00
C ALA A 180 6.25 3.33 24.92
N GLU A 181 5.25 4.09 24.50
CA GLU A 181 4.62 5.14 25.31
C GLU A 181 3.97 4.55 26.58
N GLU A 182 3.19 3.49 26.45
CA GLU A 182 2.56 2.82 27.60
C GLU A 182 3.60 2.22 28.55
N LYS A 183 4.67 1.61 28.02
CA LYS A 183 5.79 1.14 28.86
C LYS A 183 6.46 2.28 29.62
N ASN A 184 6.63 3.44 29.00
CA ASN A 184 7.18 4.61 29.68
C ASN A 184 6.22 5.14 30.75
N ARG A 185 4.91 5.19 30.47
CA ARG A 185 3.89 5.57 31.46
C ARG A 185 3.89 4.61 32.66
N ALA A 186 3.95 3.30 32.41
CA ALA A 186 4.03 2.29 33.46
C ALA A 186 5.28 2.45 34.34
N ARG A 187 6.46 2.66 33.74
CA ARG A 187 7.71 2.91 34.48
C ARG A 187 7.65 4.17 35.36
N LEU A 188 7.06 5.24 34.83
CA LEU A 188 6.86 6.48 35.60
C LEU A 188 5.89 6.27 36.76
N ALA A 189 4.80 5.52 36.55
CA ALA A 189 3.85 5.19 37.60
C ALA A 189 4.48 4.31 38.69
N GLU A 190 5.28 3.32 38.31
CA GLU A 190 6.02 2.46 39.23
C GLU A 190 7.02 3.27 40.07
N THR A 191 7.77 4.18 39.43
CA THR A 191 8.71 5.06 40.13
C THR A 191 7.99 5.94 41.16
N ARG A 192 6.85 6.55 40.77
CA ARG A 192 6.01 7.36 41.68
C ARG A 192 5.46 6.53 42.85
N LEU A 193 5.02 5.30 42.58
CA LEU A 193 4.53 4.39 43.63
C LEU A 193 5.63 4.07 44.64
N LEU A 194 6.85 3.80 44.17
CA LEU A 194 8.00 3.55 45.04
C LEU A 194 8.34 4.79 45.89
N GLU A 195 8.30 5.99 45.30
CA GLU A 195 8.51 7.25 46.02
C GLU A 195 7.45 7.47 47.12
N VAL A 196 6.17 7.29 46.80
CA VAL A 196 5.07 7.43 47.77
C VAL A 196 5.19 6.39 48.89
N THR A 197 5.56 5.15 48.55
CA THR A 197 5.74 4.08 49.55
C THR A 197 6.88 4.41 50.51
N ARG A 198 8.01 4.89 49.99
CA ARG A 198 9.14 5.34 50.82
C ARG A 198 8.75 6.50 51.73
N ALA A 199 8.09 7.52 51.18
CA ALA A 199 7.63 8.67 51.96
C ALA A 199 6.65 8.25 53.08
N HIS A 200 5.75 7.30 52.79
CA HIS A 200 4.84 6.75 53.78
C HIS A 200 5.59 5.98 54.88
N ASP A 201 6.55 5.13 54.53
CA ASP A 201 7.35 4.39 55.51
C ASP A 201 8.20 5.33 56.39
N GLU A 202 8.76 6.39 55.80
CA GLU A 202 9.49 7.43 56.54
C GLU A 202 8.56 8.19 57.49
N ALA A 203 7.38 8.62 57.04
CA ALA A 203 6.39 9.29 57.88
C ALA A 203 5.93 8.39 59.04
N ARG A 204 5.75 7.09 58.79
CA ARG A 204 5.40 6.12 59.83
C ARG A 204 6.51 5.98 60.87
N ARG A 205 7.77 5.88 60.45
CA ARG A 205 8.93 5.86 61.37
C ARG A 205 9.00 7.12 62.23
N GLN A 206 8.83 8.29 61.62
CA GLN A 206 8.83 9.57 62.35
C GLN A 206 7.68 9.63 63.38
N TYR A 207 6.50 9.14 63.02
CA TYR A 207 5.36 9.05 63.94
C TYR A 207 5.66 8.11 65.12
N ASP A 208 6.17 6.91 64.84
CA ASP A 208 6.51 5.92 65.87
C ASP A 208 7.60 6.46 66.81
N GLU A 209 8.61 7.16 66.28
CA GLU A 209 9.66 7.83 67.06
C GLU A 209 9.11 8.95 67.95
N ALA A 210 8.23 9.79 67.41
CA ALA A 210 7.58 10.87 68.17
C ALA A 210 6.70 10.29 69.29
N GLN A 211 5.94 9.23 69.02
CA GLN A 211 5.14 8.54 70.03
C GLN A 211 6.02 7.93 71.12
N ALA A 212 7.15 7.31 70.76
CA ALA A 212 8.10 6.78 71.72
C ALA A 212 8.75 7.87 72.58
N ALA A 213 9.07 9.04 72.00
CA ALA A 213 9.59 10.19 72.75
C ALA A 213 8.58 10.69 73.78
N VAL A 214 7.33 10.91 73.36
CA VAL A 214 6.23 11.33 74.25
C VAL A 214 6.02 10.32 75.38
N GLN A 215 6.01 9.02 75.08
CA GLN A 215 5.89 7.97 76.11
C GLN A 215 7.05 8.01 77.13
N ARG A 216 8.29 8.25 76.68
CA ARG A 216 9.45 8.39 77.59
C ARG A 216 9.30 9.62 78.48
N GLU A 217 8.83 10.74 77.94
CA GLU A 217 8.58 11.97 78.71
C GLU A 217 7.50 11.74 79.77
N TYR A 218 6.35 11.17 79.40
CA TYR A 218 5.29 10.82 80.35
C TYR A 218 5.79 9.85 81.42
N ALA A 219 6.56 8.82 81.06
CA ALA A 219 7.14 7.88 82.03
C ALA A 219 8.19 8.55 82.94
N GLY A 220 8.89 9.57 82.45
CA GLY A 220 9.79 10.41 83.25
C GLY A 220 9.01 11.26 84.26
N LEU A 221 7.99 11.99 83.80
CA LEU A 221 7.12 12.82 84.63
C LEU A 221 6.37 11.99 85.68
N ALA A 222 5.85 10.81 85.31
CA ALA A 222 5.18 9.91 86.25
C ALA A 222 6.11 9.46 87.38
N ARG A 223 7.37 9.14 87.06
CA ARG A 223 8.39 8.81 88.06
C ARG A 223 8.74 10.00 88.96
N GLN A 224 8.87 11.20 88.38
CA GLN A 224 9.11 12.42 89.16
C GLN A 224 7.96 12.71 90.13
N LEU A 225 6.71 12.58 89.67
CA LEU A 225 5.53 12.76 90.51
C LEU A 225 5.48 11.72 91.63
N MET A 226 5.76 10.45 91.34
CA MET A 226 5.83 9.39 92.36
C MET A 226 6.88 9.71 93.43
N ASN A 227 8.11 10.07 93.02
CA ASN A 227 9.17 10.45 93.94
C ASN A 227 8.77 11.67 94.80
N ALA A 228 8.20 12.72 94.19
CA ALA A 228 7.74 13.89 94.92
C ALA A 228 6.62 13.55 95.92
N THR A 229 5.68 12.67 95.56
CA THR A 229 4.63 12.21 96.50
C THR A 229 5.21 11.36 97.64
N ASP A 230 6.21 10.54 97.39
CA ASP A 230 6.88 9.75 98.43
C ASP A 230 7.72 10.63 99.35
N GLU A 231 8.39 11.65 98.83
CA GLU A 231 9.07 12.68 99.62
C GLU A 231 8.08 13.46 100.50
N GLN A 232 6.95 13.88 99.95
CA GLN A 232 5.88 14.53 100.73
C GLN A 232 5.34 13.62 101.85
N ARG A 233 5.11 12.33 101.57
CA ARG A 233 4.68 11.36 102.59
C ARG A 233 5.72 11.20 103.69
N ARG A 234 7.01 11.10 103.33
CA ARG A 234 8.12 11.01 104.30
C ARG A 234 8.23 12.29 105.14
N ALA A 235 8.09 13.46 104.52
CA ALA A 235 8.09 14.75 105.22
C ALA A 235 6.92 14.86 106.20
N LEU A 236 5.71 14.46 105.80
CA LEU A 236 4.54 14.41 106.67
C LEU A 236 4.73 13.43 107.83
N ALA A 237 5.24 12.22 107.56
CA ALA A 237 5.52 11.22 108.60
C ALA A 237 6.59 11.71 109.59
N ALA A 238 7.64 12.38 109.10
CA ALA A 238 8.68 12.98 109.94
C ALA A 238 8.13 14.14 110.79
N ALA A 239 7.31 15.03 110.22
CA ALA A 239 6.66 16.11 110.95
C ALA A 239 5.71 15.60 112.03
N GLN A 240 4.91 14.56 111.72
CA GLN A 240 4.08 13.87 112.70
C GLN A 240 4.92 13.26 113.82
N ALA A 241 6.00 12.55 113.48
CA ALA A 241 6.91 11.95 114.46
C ALA A 241 7.57 13.01 115.37
N ALA A 242 7.90 14.19 114.83
CA ALA A 242 8.47 15.31 115.59
C ALA A 242 7.44 15.96 116.54
N LEU A 243 6.16 16.07 116.14
CA LEU A 243 5.09 16.61 116.98
C LEU A 243 4.58 15.62 118.05
N GLN A 244 4.73 14.31 117.83
CA GLN A 244 4.32 13.28 118.80
C GLN A 244 4.92 13.43 120.22
N PRO A 245 6.23 13.66 120.42
CA PRO A 245 6.79 13.87 121.76
C PRO A 245 6.25 15.15 122.40
N GLU A 246 6.07 16.24 121.65
CA GLU A 246 5.45 17.47 122.16
C GLU A 246 4.01 17.21 122.61
N LEU A 247 3.19 16.54 121.79
CA LEU A 247 1.83 16.15 122.15
C LEU A 247 1.80 15.23 123.38
N LYS A 248 2.73 14.27 123.47
CA LYS A 248 2.85 13.40 124.66
C LYS A 248 3.22 14.22 125.90
N SER A 249 4.13 15.18 125.80
CA SER A 249 4.52 16.06 126.91
C SER A 249 3.36 16.95 127.36
N LEU A 250 2.60 17.53 126.43
CA LEU A 250 1.40 18.33 126.72
C LEU A 250 0.31 17.48 127.36
N ARG A 251 0.08 16.25 126.87
CA ARG A 251 -0.84 15.29 127.49
C ARG A 251 -0.42 14.91 128.90
N GLN A 252 0.86 14.65 129.15
CA GLN A 252 1.38 14.36 130.49
C GLN A 252 1.21 15.56 131.43
N ARG A 253 1.51 16.77 130.96
CA ARG A 253 1.31 18.00 131.75
C ARG A 253 -0.16 18.26 132.07
N LEU A 254 -1.06 18.05 131.10
CA LEU A 254 -2.51 18.07 131.33
C LEU A 254 -2.94 17.01 132.34
N ALA A 255 -2.47 15.77 132.21
CA ALA A 255 -2.77 14.69 133.16
C ALA A 255 -2.27 15.01 134.59
N GLN A 256 -1.09 15.64 134.71
CA GLN A 256 -0.60 16.13 136.00
C GLN A 256 -1.47 17.26 136.56
N MET A 257 -1.94 18.18 135.72
CA MET A 257 -2.87 19.23 136.12
C MET A 257 -4.24 18.68 136.53
N THR A 258 -4.83 17.76 135.76
CA THR A 258 -6.09 17.11 136.13
C THR A 258 -5.95 16.29 137.40
N ALA A 259 -4.85 15.55 137.59
CA ALA A 259 -4.57 14.85 138.84
C ALA A 259 -4.44 15.82 140.04
N LYS A 260 -3.82 16.99 139.85
CA LYS A 260 -3.80 18.06 140.86
C LYS A 260 -5.20 18.61 141.12
N TYR A 261 -6.02 18.85 140.09
CA TYR A 261 -7.41 19.28 140.25
C TYR A 261 -8.25 18.22 140.97
N GLU A 262 -8.12 16.94 140.63
CA GLU A 262 -8.77 15.84 141.34
C GLU A 262 -8.27 15.68 142.79
N GLN A 263 -7.00 15.95 143.06
CA GLN A 263 -6.46 16.01 144.43
C GLN A 263 -7.04 17.19 145.20
N LEU A 264 -7.23 18.35 144.56
CA LEU A 264 -7.88 19.52 145.16
C LEU A 264 -9.39 19.28 145.36
N ASP A 265 -10.07 18.61 144.44
CA ASP A 265 -11.47 18.21 144.57
C ASP A 265 -11.65 17.11 145.62
N ARG A 266 -10.74 16.13 145.73
CA ARG A 266 -10.70 15.16 146.85
C ARG A 266 -10.37 15.83 148.18
N ALA A 267 -9.47 16.81 148.22
CA ALA A 267 -9.21 17.61 149.42
C ALA A 267 -10.40 18.51 149.80
N ARG A 268 -11.30 18.79 148.84
CA ARG A 268 -12.58 19.47 149.06
C ARG A 268 -13.75 18.53 149.35
N GLY A 269 -13.58 17.21 149.23
CA GLY A 269 -14.70 16.27 149.28
C GLY A 269 -14.31 14.87 149.75
N ASP A 270 -14.55 14.61 151.04
CA ASP A 270 -15.43 13.50 151.46
C ASP A 270 -16.02 13.84 152.86
N PRO A 271 -17.27 13.41 153.19
CA PRO A 271 -17.80 12.08 152.86
C PRO A 271 -19.11 12.05 152.06
N ALA A 272 -19.23 11.13 151.08
CA ALA A 272 -20.03 9.88 151.20
C ALA A 272 -20.71 9.36 149.89
N ALA A 273 -20.39 8.09 149.60
CA ALA A 273 -21.27 6.99 149.15
C ALA A 273 -21.62 6.72 147.65
N THR A 274 -21.11 5.56 147.20
CA THR A 274 -21.50 4.58 146.14
C THR A 274 -22.98 4.11 146.23
N PRO A 275 -23.60 3.32 145.29
CA PRO A 275 -23.09 2.71 144.04
C PRO A 275 -24.03 2.72 142.78
N ALA A 276 -23.46 2.25 141.66
CA ALA A 276 -24.03 1.92 140.33
C ALA A 276 -25.04 0.72 140.37
N PRO A 277 -25.54 0.10 139.25
CA PRO A 277 -25.24 0.26 137.81
C PRO A 277 -26.43 0.06 136.80
N GLY A 278 -26.16 0.21 135.49
CA GLY A 278 -26.72 -0.74 134.49
C GLY A 278 -27.31 -0.20 133.18
N GLY A 279 -26.55 -0.39 132.08
CA GLY A 279 -27.08 -1.04 130.87
C GLY A 279 -27.49 -0.17 129.65
N GLY A 280 -26.89 -0.47 128.49
CA GLY A 280 -27.59 -0.35 127.20
C GLY A 280 -26.94 0.46 126.06
N ARG A 281 -25.88 -0.07 125.44
CA ARG A 281 -25.42 0.18 124.04
C ARG A 281 -26.49 -0.29 123.01
N PRO A 282 -26.28 -0.20 121.66
CA PRO A 282 -25.57 0.75 120.79
C PRO A 282 -26.38 1.10 119.49
N ALA A 283 -25.70 1.70 118.51
CA ALA A 283 -25.88 1.56 117.04
C ALA A 283 -26.41 2.81 116.30
N GLY A 284 -25.53 3.36 115.47
CA GLY A 284 -25.82 4.40 114.49
C GLY A 284 -24.85 4.29 113.33
N THR A 285 -24.96 3.21 112.55
CA THR A 285 -24.39 3.10 111.20
C THR A 285 -25.45 3.57 110.22
N ARG A 286 -25.16 4.65 109.48
CA ARG A 286 -25.90 5.04 108.30
C ARG A 286 -24.97 5.59 107.22
N ASP A 287 -25.21 5.04 106.04
CA ASP A 287 -25.16 5.67 104.71
C ASP A 287 -23.79 5.85 104.00
N HIS A 288 -23.54 4.93 103.05
CA HIS A 288 -23.45 5.13 101.58
C HIS A 288 -23.66 6.57 101.03
N PRO A 289 -23.30 6.93 99.76
CA PRO A 289 -23.11 6.06 98.57
C PRO A 289 -22.00 6.49 97.57
N ALA A 290 -21.87 5.66 96.52
CA ALA A 290 -21.71 5.97 95.09
C ALA A 290 -20.57 6.86 94.56
N GLY A 291 -19.93 6.30 93.53
CA GLY A 291 -19.07 6.92 92.53
C GLY A 291 -18.59 5.84 91.58
#